data_AF-A0A838QBD8-F1
#
_entry.id   AF-A0A838QBD8-F1
#
_cell.length_a   1.000
_cell.length_b   1.000
_cell.length_c   1.000
_cell.angle_alpha   90.00
_cell.angle_beta   90.00
_cell.angle_gamma   90.00
#
_symmetry.space_group_name_H-M   'P 1'
#
loop_
_entity.id
_entity.type
_entity.pdbx_description
1 polymer ?
#
loop_
_entity_poly.entity_id
_entity_poly.type
_entity_poly.pdbx_seq_one_letter_code
_entity_poly.pdbx_strand_id
1 'polypeptide(L)'
;MPTTRPPRSEGDGKDPLRRMRVYQLAHALVGDSWIDAEVLLQHPLTNEVAGQLYSAICSVEANIAEGYSRSSGRDRARIFEYALGSVRESMTWYRASDRVLSQEIVSDRLDRLEEARRLLLAIIPRERDRLIRPNKRA
;
A
#
# COMPACT_ATOMS: atom_id res chain seq x y z
N MET A 1 -25.42 14.35 7.19
CA MET A 1 -26.04 13.38 6.28
C MET A 1 -25.44 12.01 6.58
N PRO A 2 -26.22 10.97 6.91
CA PRO A 2 -25.66 9.64 7.08
C PRO A 2 -25.33 9.08 5.68
N THR A 3 -24.04 8.96 5.37
CA THR A 3 -23.58 8.28 4.15
C THR A 3 -23.80 6.79 4.33
N THR A 4 -24.90 6.27 3.80
CA THR A 4 -25.12 4.82 3.68
C THR A 4 -24.03 4.25 2.78
N ARG A 5 -23.04 3.59 3.38
CA ARG A 5 -22.00 2.83 2.66
C ARG A 5 -22.72 1.86 1.72
N PRO A 6 -22.43 1.87 0.40
CA PRO A 6 -23.11 0.98 -0.54
C PRO A 6 -22.89 -0.48 -0.13
N PRO A 7 -23.85 -1.38 -0.42
CA PRO A 7 -23.73 -2.80 -0.09
C PRO A 7 -22.47 -3.35 -0.76
N ARG A 8 -21.60 -4.01 0.02
CA ARG A 8 -20.45 -4.75 -0.53
C ARG A 8 -20.99 -5.76 -1.52
N SER A 9 -20.56 -5.67 -2.78
CA SER A 9 -20.95 -6.67 -3.78
C SER A 9 -20.47 -8.05 -3.33
N GLU A 10 -21.31 -9.09 -3.46
CA GLU A 10 -21.01 -10.46 -3.00
C GLU A 10 -19.73 -11.05 -3.64
N GLY A 11 -19.19 -10.42 -4.71
CA GLY A 11 -17.93 -10.76 -5.35
C GLY A 11 -16.67 -10.33 -4.59
N ASP A 12 -16.76 -9.35 -3.68
CA ASP A 12 -15.59 -8.81 -2.97
C ASP A 12 -14.91 -9.85 -2.06
N GLY A 13 -15.66 -10.79 -1.46
CA GLY A 13 -15.05 -11.81 -0.59
C GLY A 13 -14.24 -12.88 -1.33
N LYS A 14 -14.43 -13.00 -2.65
CA LYS A 14 -13.81 -14.05 -3.47
C LYS A 14 -12.57 -13.60 -4.23
N ASP A 15 -12.31 -12.29 -4.29
CA ASP A 15 -11.13 -11.75 -4.97
C ASP A 15 -9.85 -12.20 -4.25
N PRO A 16 -8.97 -12.99 -4.90
CA PRO A 16 -7.71 -13.41 -4.31
C PRO A 16 -6.79 -12.24 -3.91
N LEU A 17 -6.89 -11.07 -4.55
CA LEU A 17 -6.13 -9.86 -4.18
C LEU A 17 -6.40 -9.49 -2.71
N ARG A 18 -7.66 -9.54 -2.29
CA ARG A 18 -8.08 -9.21 -0.92
C ARG A 18 -7.57 -10.22 0.14
N ARG A 19 -7.02 -11.36 -0.29
CA ARG A 19 -6.34 -12.33 0.59
C ARG A 19 -4.84 -12.07 0.72
N MET A 20 -4.26 -11.20 -0.11
CA MET A 20 -2.85 -10.82 0.03
C MET A 20 -2.67 -9.94 1.26
N ARG A 21 -1.88 -10.40 2.23
CA ARG A 21 -1.60 -9.63 3.45
C ARG A 21 -1.06 -8.22 3.16
N VAL A 22 -0.17 -8.09 2.16
CA VAL A 22 0.38 -6.78 1.76
C VAL A 22 -0.69 -5.83 1.23
N TYR A 23 -1.69 -6.36 0.52
CA TYR A 23 -2.82 -5.56 0.04
C TYR A 23 -3.73 -5.13 1.21
N GLN A 24 -4.01 -6.04 2.14
CA GLN A 24 -4.81 -5.74 3.34
C GLN A 24 -4.18 -4.62 4.19
N LEU A 25 -2.85 -4.67 4.36
CA LEU A 25 -2.10 -3.63 5.06
C LEU A 25 -2.23 -2.28 4.33
N ALA A 26 -1.97 -2.26 3.03
CA ALA A 26 -2.06 -1.03 2.23
C ALA A 26 -3.47 -0.43 2.24
N HIS A 27 -4.50 -1.26 2.06
CA HIS A 27 -5.90 -0.84 2.10
C HIS A 27 -6.30 -0.24 3.45
N ALA A 28 -5.85 -0.82 4.56
CA ALA A 28 -6.08 -0.27 5.89
C ALA A 28 -5.35 1.08 6.07
N LEU A 29 -4.08 1.15 5.66
CA LEU A 29 -3.27 2.36 5.74
C LEU A 29 -3.86 3.53 4.93
N VAL A 30 -4.58 3.28 3.83
CA VAL A 30 -5.25 4.35 3.07
C VAL A 30 -6.29 5.07 3.93
N GLY A 31 -7.13 4.33 4.65
CA GLY A 31 -8.11 4.94 5.56
C GLY A 31 -7.45 5.68 6.73
N ASP A 32 -6.41 5.07 7.31
CA ASP A 32 -5.68 5.65 8.43
C ASP A 32 -4.94 6.95 8.03
N SER A 33 -4.26 6.94 6.89
CA SER A 33 -3.48 8.08 6.37
C SER A 33 -4.34 9.26 5.92
N TRP A 34 -5.61 9.04 5.58
CA TRP A 34 -6.56 10.14 5.36
C TRP A 34 -6.70 10.98 6.63
N ILE A 35 -6.95 10.32 7.76
CA ILE A 35 -7.14 10.97 9.06
C ILE A 35 -5.83 11.66 9.48
N ASP A 36 -4.70 10.97 9.31
CA ASP A 36 -3.39 11.53 9.62
C ASP A 36 -3.11 12.79 8.77
N ALA A 37 -3.46 12.79 7.48
CA ALA A 37 -3.31 13.94 6.59
C ALA A 37 -4.20 15.13 6.99
N GLU A 38 -5.44 14.89 7.43
CA GLU A 38 -6.32 15.97 7.94
C GLU A 38 -5.72 16.67 9.16
N VAL A 39 -5.04 15.92 10.05
CA VAL A 39 -4.32 16.48 11.20
C VAL A 39 -3.10 17.29 10.74
N LEU A 40 -2.32 16.77 9.78
CA LEU A 40 -1.16 17.47 9.24
C LEU A 40 -1.53 18.78 8.54
N LEU A 41 -2.69 18.86 7.90
CA LEU A 41 -3.18 20.10 7.29
C LEU A 41 -3.50 21.21 8.31
N GLN A 42 -3.62 20.89 9.60
CA GLN A 42 -3.84 21.90 10.64
C GLN A 42 -2.56 22.69 10.99
N HIS A 43 -1.39 22.20 10.56
CA HIS A 43 -0.11 22.84 10.85
C HIS A 43 0.56 23.32 9.54
N PRO A 44 0.82 24.63 9.37
CA PRO A 44 1.30 25.19 8.10
C PRO A 44 2.57 24.55 7.54
N LEU A 45 3.50 24.12 8.41
CA LEU A 45 4.75 23.47 7.99
C LEU A 45 4.56 22.06 7.40
N THR A 46 3.39 21.44 7.59
CA THR A 46 3.11 20.06 7.13
C THR A 46 2.09 20.01 6.01
N ASN A 47 1.67 21.15 5.44
CA ASN A 47 0.69 21.20 4.35
C ASN A 47 1.11 20.37 3.13
N GLU A 48 2.36 20.49 2.68
CA GLU A 48 2.88 19.71 1.54
C GLU A 48 3.05 18.23 1.92
N VAL A 49 3.51 17.96 3.14
CA VAL A 49 3.71 16.60 3.67
C VAL A 49 2.40 15.82 3.70
N ALA A 50 1.29 16.46 4.08
CA ALA A 50 -0.03 15.81 4.13
C ALA A 50 -0.43 15.20 2.78
N GLY A 51 -0.32 15.99 1.71
CA GLY A 51 -0.66 15.54 0.35
C GLY A 51 0.29 14.45 -0.18
N GLN A 52 1.59 14.61 0.07
CA GLN A 52 2.61 13.64 -0.34
C GLN A 52 2.48 12.31 0.42
N LEU A 53 2.22 12.35 1.73
CA LEU A 53 1.98 11.18 2.57
C LEU A 53 0.79 10.37 2.05
N TYR A 54 -0.36 11.02 1.91
CA TYR A 54 -1.58 10.36 1.47
C TYR A 54 -1.43 9.78 0.06
N SER A 55 -0.82 10.53 -0.87
CA SER A 55 -0.58 10.06 -2.24
C SER A 55 0.36 8.87 -2.29
N ALA A 56 1.44 8.87 -1.49
CA ALA A 56 2.37 7.75 -1.42
C ALA A 56 1.68 6.49 -0.88
N ILE A 57 0.85 6.59 0.16
CA ILE A 57 0.10 5.44 0.70
C ILE A 57 -0.90 4.89 -0.33
N CYS A 58 -1.69 5.75 -0.99
CA CYS A 58 -2.59 5.35 -2.06
C CYS A 58 -1.85 4.65 -3.21
N SER A 59 -0.65 5.13 -3.55
CA SER A 59 0.22 4.50 -4.55
C SER A 59 0.64 3.08 -4.15
N VAL A 60 0.87 2.79 -2.87
CA VAL A 60 1.17 1.42 -2.41
C VAL A 60 0.00 0.49 -2.73
N GLU A 61 -1.23 0.85 -2.35
CA GLU A 61 -2.41 0.03 -2.63
C GLU A 61 -2.63 -0.15 -4.14
N ALA A 62 -2.60 0.95 -4.89
CA ALA A 62 -2.85 0.95 -6.33
C ALA A 62 -1.85 0.06 -7.09
N ASN A 63 -0.56 0.19 -6.79
CA ASN A 63 0.47 -0.64 -7.43
C ASN A 63 0.34 -2.12 -7.04
N ILE A 64 -0.08 -2.46 -5.82
CA ILE A 64 -0.32 -3.86 -5.46
C ILE A 64 -1.50 -4.42 -6.27
N ALA A 65 -2.60 -3.69 -6.40
CA ALA A 65 -3.75 -4.11 -7.19
C ALA A 65 -3.42 -4.24 -8.69
N GLU A 66 -2.71 -3.26 -9.24
CA GLU A 66 -2.26 -3.26 -10.63
C GLU A 66 -1.29 -4.41 -10.90
N GLY A 67 -0.29 -4.58 -10.02
CA GLY A 67 0.69 -5.65 -10.11
C GLY A 67 0.01 -7.00 -10.06
N TYR A 68 -0.94 -7.22 -9.15
CA TYR A 68 -1.69 -8.48 -9.07
C TYR A 68 -2.41 -8.83 -10.39
N SER A 69 -2.83 -7.82 -11.15
CA SER A 69 -3.59 -7.97 -12.39
C SER A 69 -2.71 -8.26 -13.63
N ARG A 70 -1.37 -8.27 -13.52
CA ARG A 70 -0.49 -8.57 -14.68
C ARG A 70 -0.34 -10.09 -14.90
N SER A 71 -0.36 -10.51 -16.17
CA SER A 71 -0.20 -11.92 -16.57
C SER A 71 1.25 -12.41 -16.50
N SER A 72 2.22 -11.53 -16.75
CA SER A 72 3.67 -11.81 -16.73
C SER A 72 4.26 -11.62 -15.33
N GLY A 73 4.99 -12.62 -14.84
CA GLY A 73 5.70 -12.53 -13.55
C GLY A 73 6.72 -11.38 -13.50
N ARG A 74 7.41 -11.10 -14.61
CA ARG A 74 8.33 -9.96 -14.71
C ARG A 74 7.61 -8.62 -14.61
N ASP A 75 6.45 -8.48 -15.22
CA ASP A 75 5.67 -7.24 -15.15
C ASP A 75 5.04 -7.08 -13.76
N ARG A 76 4.56 -8.16 -13.14
CA ARG A 76 4.12 -8.16 -11.72
C ARG A 76 5.24 -7.66 -10.81
N ALA A 77 6.44 -8.24 -10.95
CA ALA A 77 7.60 -7.88 -10.14
C ALA A 77 7.96 -6.39 -10.32
N ARG A 78 7.98 -5.88 -11.55
CA ARG A 78 8.25 -4.46 -11.83
C ARG A 78 7.22 -3.54 -11.15
N ILE A 79 5.93 -3.83 -11.23
CA ILE A 79 4.91 -2.99 -10.58
C ILE A 79 5.01 -3.08 -9.05
N PHE A 80 5.30 -4.26 -8.49
CA PHE A 80 5.55 -4.40 -7.05
C PHE A 80 6.81 -3.65 -6.57
N GLU A 81 7.80 -3.41 -7.43
CA GLU A 81 8.93 -2.53 -7.11
C GLU A 81 8.49 -1.07 -6.93
N TYR A 82 7.52 -0.60 -7.71
CA TYR A 82 6.92 0.73 -7.50
C TYR A 82 6.17 0.81 -6.17
N ALA A 83 5.40 -0.22 -5.82
CA ALA A 83 4.78 -0.31 -4.50
C ALA A 83 5.83 -0.25 -3.37
N LEU A 84 6.96 -0.96 -3.52
CA LEU A 84 8.06 -0.93 -2.56
C LEU A 84 8.72 0.46 -2.44
N GLY A 85 8.83 1.17 -3.57
CA GLY A 85 9.26 2.57 -3.60
C GLY A 85 8.33 3.46 -2.78
N SER A 86 7.02 3.39 -3.05
CA SER A 86 6.01 4.15 -2.33
C SER A 86 5.93 3.80 -0.84
N VAL A 87 6.15 2.54 -0.44
CA VAL A 87 6.25 2.18 1.00
C VAL A 87 7.37 2.96 1.69
N ARG A 88 8.56 3.03 1.07
CA ARG A 88 9.70 3.76 1.64
C ARG A 88 9.44 5.26 1.69
N GLU A 89 8.80 5.80 0.67
CA GLU A 89 8.37 7.19 0.63
C GLU A 89 7.40 7.51 1.76
N SER A 90 6.37 6.68 1.96
CA SER A 90 5.44 6.83 3.09
C SER A 90 6.14 6.79 4.44
N MET A 91 7.13 5.90 4.63
CA MET A 91 7.92 5.86 5.88
C MET A 91 8.71 7.16 6.10
N THR A 92 9.21 7.79 5.03
CA THR A 92 9.87 9.11 5.12
C THR A 92 8.89 10.17 5.59
N TRP A 93 7.68 10.22 5.02
CA TRP A 93 6.69 11.22 5.38
C TRP A 93 6.13 11.05 6.80
N TYR A 94 5.93 9.82 7.26
CA TYR A 94 5.55 9.58 8.65
C TYR A 94 6.63 10.01 9.66
N ARG A 95 7.92 9.80 9.35
CA ARG A 95 9.02 10.30 10.20
C ARG A 95 9.09 11.83 10.22
N ALA A 96 8.82 12.48 9.09
CA ALA A 96 8.78 13.95 9.01
C ALA A 96 7.58 14.56 9.75
N SER A 97 6.59 13.74 10.09
CA SER A 97 5.32 14.14 10.72
C SER A 97 5.32 13.98 12.25
N ASP A 98 6.41 13.55 12.86
CA ASP A 98 6.51 13.16 14.29
C ASP A 98 6.29 14.31 15.29
N ARG A 99 6.37 15.57 14.83
CA ARG A 99 6.07 16.76 15.63
C ARG A 99 4.60 17.13 15.68
N VAL A 100 3.79 16.58 14.79
CA VAL A 100 2.36 16.89 14.64
C VAL A 100 1.50 15.68 14.98
N LEU A 101 1.88 14.49 14.50
CA LEU A 101 1.24 13.23 14.86
C LEU A 101 1.83 12.68 16.16
N SER A 102 1.03 11.96 16.94
CA SER A 102 1.53 11.31 18.16
C SER A 102 2.53 10.20 17.82
N GLN A 103 3.47 9.95 18.74
CA GLN A 103 4.45 8.86 18.58
C GLN A 103 3.78 7.50 18.42
N GLU A 104 2.65 7.27 19.08
CA GLU A 104 1.87 6.05 18.97
C GLU A 104 1.33 5.85 17.54
N ILE A 105 0.75 6.90 16.94
CA ILE A 105 0.28 6.86 15.55
C ILE A 105 1.47 6.58 14.63
N VAL A 106 2.54 7.38 14.73
CA VAL A 106 3.70 7.22 13.84
C VAL A 106 4.30 5.82 13.95
N SER A 107 4.41 5.25 15.16
CA SER A 107 4.92 3.89 15.37
C SER A 107 4.03 2.83 14.72
N ASP A 108 2.71 2.86 14.94
CA ASP A 108 1.79 1.88 14.34
C ASP A 108 1.86 1.90 12.81
N ARG A 109 1.91 3.10 12.20
CA ARG A 109 2.02 3.24 10.74
C ARG A 109 3.34 2.69 10.22
N LEU A 110 4.45 3.02 10.89
CA LEU A 110 5.78 2.54 10.51
C LEU A 110 5.91 1.02 10.64
N ASP A 111 5.33 0.41 11.68
CA ASP A 111 5.36 -1.03 11.88
C ASP A 111 4.60 -1.78 10.77
N ARG A 112 3.42 -1.27 10.40
CA ARG A 112 2.63 -1.83 9.28
C ARG A 112 3.32 -1.64 7.93
N LEU A 113 3.95 -0.48 7.70
CA LEU A 113 4.74 -0.23 6.49
C LEU A 113 5.98 -1.13 6.43
N GLU A 114 6.62 -1.41 7.57
CA GLU A 114 7.73 -2.35 7.65
C GLU A 114 7.29 -3.80 7.38
N GLU A 115 6.11 -4.21 7.85
CA GLU A 115 5.50 -5.48 7.47
C GLU A 115 5.27 -5.54 5.94
N ALA A 116 4.65 -4.51 5.36
CA ALA A 116 4.42 -4.42 3.92
C ALA A 116 5.73 -4.48 3.13
N ARG A 117 6.78 -3.76 3.58
CA ARG A 117 8.12 -3.77 2.99
C ARG A 117 8.72 -5.17 2.96
N ARG A 118 8.67 -5.89 4.08
CA ARG A 118 9.19 -7.27 4.18
C ARG A 118 8.43 -8.23 3.27
N LEU A 119 7.11 -8.10 3.19
CA LEU A 119 6.28 -8.91 2.28
C LEU A 119 6.64 -8.64 0.82
N LEU A 120 6.74 -7.37 0.40
CA LEU A 120 7.12 -7.01 -0.97
C LEU A 120 8.52 -7.54 -1.34
N LEU A 121 9.50 -7.39 -0.44
CA LEU A 121 10.85 -7.92 -0.65
C LEU A 121 10.87 -9.45 -0.82
N ALA A 122 9.95 -10.18 -0.18
CA ALA A 122 9.81 -11.62 -0.36
C ALA A 122 9.03 -12.00 -1.64
N ILE A 123 8.05 -11.19 -2.05
CA ILE A 123 7.19 -11.46 -3.22
C ILE A 123 7.91 -11.16 -4.53
N ILE A 124 8.60 -10.00 -4.63
CA ILE A 124 9.18 -9.50 -5.89
C ILE A 124 10.11 -10.53 -6.57
N PRO A 125 11.09 -11.16 -5.88
CA PRO A 125 11.95 -12.15 -6.52
C PRO A 125 11.18 -13.37 -7.01
N ARG A 126 10.21 -13.86 -6.22
CA ARG A 126 9.40 -15.04 -6.56
C ARG A 126 8.52 -14.82 -7.79
N GLU A 127 7.99 -13.62 -7.94
CA GLU A 127 7.20 -13.27 -9.14
C GLU A 127 8.09 -13.15 -10.38
N ARG A 128 9.30 -12.61 -10.24
CA ARG A 128 10.26 -12.49 -11.34
C ARG A 128 10.63 -13.85 -11.95
N ASP A 129 10.75 -14.87 -11.11
CA ASP A 129 11.10 -16.24 -11.50
C ASP A 129 9.89 -17.06 -12.01
N ARG A 130 8.67 -16.52 -11.88
CA ARG A 130 7.44 -17.20 -12.28
C ARG A 130 7.27 -17.15 -13.80
N LEU A 131 7.54 -18.27 -14.46
CA LEU A 131 7.36 -18.44 -15.91
C LEU A 131 5.89 -18.29 -16.33
N ILE A 132 5.67 -17.75 -17.55
CA ILE A 132 4.34 -17.42 -18.09
C ILE A 132 3.49 -18.67 -18.44
N ARG A 133 4.07 -19.88 -18.45
CA ARG A 133 3.40 -21.20 -18.52
C ARG A 133 4.47 -22.29 -18.30
N PRO A 134 4.12 -23.49 -17.78
CA PRO A 134 5.02 -24.63 -17.87
C PRO A 134 5.19 -25.00 -19.33
N ASN A 135 6.43 -25.23 -19.74
CA ASN A 135 6.75 -25.78 -21.05
C ASN A 135 6.07 -27.14 -21.17
N LYS A 136 4.97 -27.26 -21.93
CA LYS A 136 4.50 -28.57 -22.40
C LYS A 136 5.52 -29.04 -23.42
N ARG A 137 6.58 -29.72 -22.98
CA ARG A 137 7.35 -30.60 -23.85
C ARG A 137 6.86 -32.02 -23.59
N ALA A 138 6.18 -32.53 -24.61
CA ALA A 138 5.95 -33.94 -24.86
C ALA A 138 7.28 -34.66 -25.12
#